data_AF-A0A973UY83-F1
#
_entry.id   AF-A0A973UY83-F1
#
_cell.length_a   1.000
_cell.length_b   1.000
_cell.length_c   1.000
_cell.angle_alpha   90.00
_cell.angle_beta   90.00
_cell.angle_gamma   90.00
#
_symmetry.space_group_name_H-M   'P 1'
#
loop_
_entity.id
_entity.type
_entity.pdbx_description
1 polymer ?
#
loop_
_entity_poly.entity_id
_entity_poly.type
_entity_poly.pdbx_seq_one_letter_code
_entity_poly.pdbx_strand_id
1 'polypeptide(L)'
;MPPDQEQDYVDYVSARLPRLHRTAYLLCADAHRADDIVQATLTALYVNWKRAAAADNVDGYVHRMLVRRYLDEQRRGWTRVLLGDRLPERSAIAADADPVGGRRHLARDVGDAMEHPDR
;
A
#
# COMPACT_ATOMS: atom_id res chain seq x y z
N MET A 1 -14.22 14.28 6.78
CA MET A 1 -13.30 14.91 7.76
C MET A 1 -13.92 16.24 8.19
N PRO A 2 -13.72 16.75 9.43
CA PRO A 2 -14.14 18.12 9.77
C PRO A 2 -13.42 19.17 8.89
N PRO A 3 -14.00 20.36 8.64
CA PRO A 3 -13.44 21.35 7.72
C PRO A 3 -12.01 21.80 8.09
N ASP A 4 -11.75 22.04 9.38
CA ASP A 4 -10.41 22.48 9.83
C ASP A 4 -9.35 21.41 9.56
N GLN A 5 -9.69 20.14 9.84
CA GLN A 5 -8.81 19.01 9.55
C GLN A 5 -8.60 18.83 8.04
N GLU A 6 -9.63 19.11 7.23
CA GLU A 6 -9.55 19.09 5.77
C GLU A 6 -8.59 20.14 5.23
N GLN A 7 -8.64 21.36 5.77
CA GLN A 7 -7.67 22.39 5.41
C GLN A 7 -6.25 21.98 5.79
N ASP A 8 -6.04 21.47 7.01
CA ASP A 8 -4.72 20.99 7.46
C ASP A 8 -4.16 19.89 6.54
N TYR A 9 -5.03 18.96 6.11
CA TYR A 9 -4.65 17.91 5.16
C TYR A 9 -4.25 18.49 3.81
N VAL A 10 -5.04 19.42 3.26
CA VAL A 10 -4.76 20.05 1.96
C VAL A 10 -3.45 20.82 2.00
N ASP A 11 -3.21 21.61 3.06
CA ASP A 11 -1.99 22.40 3.23
C ASP A 11 -0.77 21.49 3.36
N TYR A 12 -0.90 20.41 4.14
CA TYR A 12 0.15 19.42 4.27
C TYR A 12 0.46 18.76 2.93
N VAL A 13 -0.54 18.18 2.26
CA VAL A 13 -0.36 17.43 1.02
C VAL A 13 0.18 18.31 -0.10
N SER A 14 -0.38 19.51 -0.29
CA SER A 14 0.03 20.42 -1.36
C SER A 14 1.51 20.76 -1.29
N ALA A 15 2.04 20.95 -0.06
CA ALA A 15 3.46 21.23 0.15
C ALA A 15 4.38 20.00 -0.06
N ARG A 16 3.89 18.77 0.10
CA ARG A 16 4.71 17.54 0.02
C ARG A 16 4.49 16.72 -1.25
N LEU A 17 3.43 16.99 -2.02
CA LEU A 17 3.04 16.22 -3.19
C LEU A 17 4.20 16.05 -4.21
N PRO A 18 4.96 17.10 -4.59
CA PRO A 18 6.08 16.94 -5.53
C PRO A 18 7.17 15.99 -5.03
N ARG A 19 7.47 16.01 -3.71
CA ARG A 19 8.48 15.15 -3.10
C ARG A 19 8.01 13.70 -3.02
N LEU A 20 6.75 13.47 -2.66
CA LEU A 20 6.15 12.14 -2.63
C LEU A 20 6.15 11.51 -4.03
N HIS A 21 5.80 12.30 -5.04
CA HIS A 21 5.80 11.87 -6.44
C HIS A 21 7.20 11.51 -6.92
N ARG A 22 8.20 12.37 -6.68
CA ARG A 22 9.60 12.05 -7.00
C ARG A 22 10.08 10.79 -6.31
N THR A 23 9.70 10.59 -5.05
CA THR A 23 10.07 9.38 -4.29
C THR A 23 9.43 8.13 -4.91
N ALA A 24 8.14 8.17 -5.22
CA ALA A 24 7.45 7.07 -5.86
C ALA A 24 8.02 6.76 -7.25
N TYR A 25 8.35 7.78 -8.04
CA TYR A 25 9.00 7.61 -9.34
C TYR A 25 10.34 6.90 -9.24
N LEU A 26 11.19 7.28 -8.26
CA LEU A 26 12.47 6.60 -8.03
C LEU A 26 12.31 5.15 -7.58
N LEU A 27 11.22 4.82 -6.87
CA LEU A 27 10.92 3.45 -6.46
C LEU A 27 10.39 2.61 -7.63
N CYS A 28 9.56 3.20 -8.49
CA CYS A 28 8.86 2.48 -9.55
C CYS A 28 9.62 2.41 -10.87
N ALA A 29 10.47 3.41 -11.16
CA ALA A 29 11.02 3.70 -12.49
C ALA A 29 9.95 3.78 -13.60
N ASP A 30 8.71 4.10 -13.23
CA ASP A 30 7.52 4.14 -14.09
C ASP A 30 6.60 5.25 -13.57
N ALA A 31 6.20 6.16 -14.46
CA ALA A 31 5.41 7.34 -14.10
C ALA A 31 3.98 6.98 -13.68
N HIS A 32 3.31 6.08 -14.41
CA HIS A 32 1.93 5.69 -14.11
C HIS A 32 1.85 4.93 -12.79
N ARG A 33 2.79 4.01 -12.54
CA ARG A 33 2.85 3.29 -11.27
C ARG A 33 3.18 4.22 -10.11
N ALA A 34 4.00 5.23 -10.32
CA ALA A 34 4.29 6.24 -9.32
C ALA A 34 3.04 7.06 -8.97
N ASP A 35 2.29 7.51 -9.97
CA ASP A 35 1.00 8.19 -9.79
C ASP A 35 0.04 7.34 -8.95
N ASP A 36 -0.14 6.07 -9.31
CA ASP A 36 -1.06 5.15 -8.61
C ASP A 36 -0.67 4.98 -7.13
N ILE A 37 0.62 4.81 -6.85
CA ILE A 37 1.11 4.67 -5.47
C ILE A 37 0.90 5.96 -4.67
N VAL A 38 1.13 7.13 -5.27
CA VAL A 38 0.88 8.42 -4.61
C VAL A 38 -0.61 8.59 -4.33
N GLN A 39 -1.47 8.34 -5.32
CA GLN A 39 -2.93 8.44 -5.17
C GLN A 39 -3.45 7.51 -4.07
N ALA A 40 -3.04 6.24 -4.09
CA ALA A 40 -3.44 5.28 -3.06
C ALA A 40 -2.94 5.69 -1.66
N THR A 41 -1.76 6.29 -1.58
CA THR A 41 -1.18 6.76 -0.32
C THR A 41 -1.95 7.96 0.22
N LEU A 42 -2.21 8.97 -0.59
CA LEU A 42 -2.96 10.17 -0.20
C LEU A 42 -4.41 9.86 0.14
N THR A 43 -5.06 8.96 -0.61
CA THR A 43 -6.40 8.47 -0.30
C THR A 43 -6.44 7.81 1.08
N ALA A 44 -5.47 6.94 1.37
CA ALA A 44 -5.37 6.31 2.68
C ALA A 44 -5.00 7.31 3.79
N LEU A 45 -4.20 8.32 3.47
CA LEU A 45 -3.82 9.39 4.39
C LEU A 45 -5.05 10.23 4.76
N TYR A 46 -5.89 10.61 3.80
CA TYR A 46 -7.13 11.36 4.04
C TYR A 46 -8.02 10.64 5.06
N VAL A 47 -8.26 9.34 4.86
CA VAL A 47 -9.08 8.51 5.76
C VAL A 47 -8.48 8.42 7.17
N ASN A 48 -7.15 8.48 7.30
CA ASN A 48 -6.44 8.31 8.56
C ASN A 48 -5.80 9.62 9.08
N TRP A 49 -6.22 10.78 8.56
CA TRP A 49 -5.50 12.05 8.77
C TRP A 49 -5.36 12.40 10.23
N LYS A 50 -6.45 12.29 11.01
CA LYS A 50 -6.44 12.55 12.47
C LYS A 50 -5.34 11.78 13.20
N ARG A 51 -5.07 10.53 12.80
CA ARG A 51 -4.01 9.71 13.40
C ARG A 51 -2.63 10.10 12.89
N ALA A 52 -2.51 10.42 11.60
CA ALA A 52 -1.25 10.81 10.99
C ALA A 52 -0.76 12.17 11.50
N ALA A 53 -1.66 13.16 11.61
CA ALA A 53 -1.38 14.50 12.11
C ALA A 53 -0.97 14.51 13.59
N ALA A 54 -1.40 13.51 14.37
CA ALA A 54 -1.03 13.34 15.77
C ALA A 54 0.31 12.60 15.97
N ALA A 55 0.99 12.19 14.89
CA ALA A 55 2.29 11.51 15.00
C ALA A 55 3.41 12.52 15.27
N ASP A 56 4.40 12.13 16.08
CA ASP A 56 5.60 12.94 16.35
C ASP A 56 6.35 13.34 15.06
N ASN A 57 6.23 12.51 14.02
CA ASN A 57 6.79 12.78 12.69
C ASN A 57 5.80 12.37 11.60
N VAL A 58 5.01 13.33 11.13
CA VAL A 58 4.01 13.14 10.06
C VAL A 58 4.68 12.73 8.74
N ASP A 59 5.79 13.37 8.36
CA ASP A 59 6.51 13.05 7.12
C ASP A 59 7.03 11.60 7.10
N GLY A 60 7.57 11.13 8.23
CA GLY A 60 7.98 9.74 8.40
C GLY A 60 6.83 8.75 8.34
N TYR A 61 5.66 9.12 8.91
CA TYR A 61 4.44 8.32 8.83
C TYR A 61 3.97 8.17 7.38
N VAL A 62 3.89 9.27 6.64
CA VAL A 62 3.45 9.30 5.24
C VAL A 62 4.43 8.58 4.32
N HIS A 63 5.74 8.80 4.50
CA HIS A 63 6.77 8.09 3.74
C HIS A 63 6.69 6.57 3.96
N ARG A 64 6.46 6.13 5.19
CA ARG A 64 6.23 4.71 5.50
C ARG A 64 4.96 4.17 4.82
N MET A 65 3.89 4.94 4.75
CA MET A 65 2.69 4.54 4.00
C MET A 65 3.01 4.35 2.51
N LEU A 66 3.69 5.31 1.88
CA LEU A 66 4.10 5.25 0.48
C LEU A 66 4.92 3.99 0.16
N VAL A 67 5.98 3.75 0.96
CA VAL A 67 6.86 2.58 0.78
C VAL A 67 6.11 1.27 0.98
N ARG A 68 5.20 1.20 1.97
CA ARG A 68 4.38 -0.01 2.18
C ARG A 68 3.49 -0.31 0.98
N ARG A 69 2.85 0.71 0.39
CA ARG A 69 2.04 0.57 -0.83
C ARG A 69 2.85 0.06 -2.00
N TYR A 70 4.04 0.63 -2.21
CA TYR A 70 4.97 0.14 -3.23
C TYR A 70 5.32 -1.36 -3.02
N LEU A 71 5.67 -1.76 -1.79
CA LEU A 71 6.01 -3.16 -1.51
C LEU A 71 4.82 -4.11 -1.69
N ASP A 72 3.59 -3.67 -1.35
CA ASP A 72 2.37 -4.43 -1.61
C ASP A 72 2.14 -4.66 -3.12
N GLU A 73 2.35 -3.62 -3.94
CA GLU A 73 2.27 -3.69 -5.40
C GLU A 73 3.27 -4.71 -5.96
N GLN A 74 4.53 -4.62 -5.53
CA GLN A 74 5.59 -5.53 -5.99
C GLN A 74 5.29 -6.99 -5.66
N ARG A 75 4.84 -7.26 -4.43
CA ARG A 75 4.43 -8.62 -4.03
C ARG A 75 3.30 -9.15 -4.91
N ARG A 76 2.28 -8.33 -5.20
CA ARG A 76 1.17 -8.71 -6.10
C ARG A 76 1.64 -8.98 -7.52
N GLY A 77 2.58 -8.18 -8.02
CA GLY A 77 3.22 -8.40 -9.32
C GLY A 77 3.89 -9.77 -9.39
N TRP A 78 4.70 -10.13 -8.39
CA TRP A 78 5.35 -11.43 -8.32
C TRP A 78 4.35 -12.59 -8.19
N THR A 79 3.31 -12.44 -7.36
CA THR A 79 2.23 -13.42 -7.29
C THR A 79 1.54 -13.59 -8.65
N ARG A 80 1.29 -12.51 -9.40
CA ARG A 80 0.69 -12.59 -10.75
C ARG A 80 1.61 -13.28 -11.75
N VAL A 81 2.93 -13.08 -11.68
CA VAL A 81 3.88 -13.77 -12.55
C VAL A 81 3.93 -15.26 -12.20
N LEU A 82 4.07 -15.61 -10.92
CA LEU A 82 4.14 -17.01 -10.48
C LEU A 82 2.83 -17.79 -10.69
N LEU A 83 1.68 -17.16 -10.48
CA LEU A 83 0.37 -17.78 -10.74
C LEU A 83 -0.07 -17.60 -12.20
N GLY A 84 0.51 -16.69 -12.97
CA GLY A 84 0.25 -16.53 -14.40
C GLY A 84 0.64 -17.78 -15.20
N ASP A 85 1.66 -18.51 -14.71
CA ASP A 85 2.04 -19.83 -15.23
C ASP A 85 1.13 -20.97 -14.72
N ARG A 86 0.22 -20.70 -13.78
CA ARG A 86 -0.71 -21.68 -13.18
C ARG A 86 -1.99 -21.02 -12.66
N LEU A 87 -2.77 -20.37 -13.51
CA LEU A 87 -4.07 -19.85 -13.08
C LEU A 87 -5.08 -21.03 -13.12
N PRO A 88 -5.63 -21.52 -11.99
CA PRO A 88 -6.89 -22.23 -12.08
C PRO A 88 -7.96 -21.19 -12.42
N GLU A 89 -8.69 -21.42 -13.50
CA GLU A 89 -9.86 -20.63 -13.87
C GLU A 89 -10.79 -20.54 -12.65
N ARG A 90 -11.04 -19.32 -12.19
CA ARG A 90 -11.94 -19.09 -11.06
C ARG A 90 -13.37 -19.21 -11.58
N SER A 91 -13.98 -20.38 -11.45
CA SER A 91 -15.43 -20.53 -11.61
C SER A 91 -16.15 -19.57 -10.68
N ALA A 92 -17.00 -18.73 -11.26
CA ALA A 92 -18.02 -17.99 -10.55
C ALA A 92 -19.04 -18.99 -9.98
N ILE A 93 -19.03 -19.21 -8.67
CA ILE A 93 -20.22 -19.62 -7.94
C ILE A 93 -20.60 -18.48 -7.01
N ALA A 94 -21.82 -18.01 -7.23
CA ALA A 94 -22.41 -16.84 -6.61
C ALA A 94 -22.32 -16.90 -5.08
N ALA A 95 -21.92 -15.78 -4.50
CA ALA A 95 -22.13 -15.49 -3.10
C ALA A 95 -23.64 -15.38 -2.85
N ASP A 96 -24.14 -16.21 -1.96
CA ASP A 96 -25.26 -15.82 -1.11
C ASP A 96 -24.90 -16.15 0.34
N ALA A 97 -25.36 -15.30 1.24
CA ALA A 97 -25.12 -15.23 2.69
C ALA A 97 -23.83 -14.51 3.18
N ASP A 98 -24.02 -13.25 3.56
CA ASP A 98 -23.44 -12.61 4.76
C ASP A 98 -24.63 -12.35 5.73
N PRO A 99 -24.48 -12.09 7.06
CA PRO A 99 -23.25 -11.77 7.78
C PRO A 99 -23.08 -12.41 9.17
N VAL A 100 -21.86 -12.29 9.73
CA VAL A 100 -21.55 -11.79 11.09
C VAL A 100 -20.23 -12.38 11.62
N GLY A 101 -19.28 -11.49 11.92
CA GLY A 101 -18.39 -11.61 13.09
C GLY A 101 -17.12 -12.45 12.96
N GLY A 102 -15.96 -11.77 13.01
CA GLY A 102 -14.73 -12.38 13.53
C GLY A 102 -13.49 -12.22 12.66
N ARG A 103 -12.84 -11.06 12.73
CA ARG A 103 -11.45 -10.92 12.28
C ARG A 103 -10.55 -11.77 13.18
N ARG A 104 -10.15 -12.94 12.69
CA ARG A 104 -9.10 -13.76 13.32
C ARG A 104 -7.84 -13.72 12.46
N HIS A 105 -6.79 -13.29 13.12
CA HIS A 105 -5.41 -13.21 12.66
C HIS A 105 -4.78 -14.61 12.74
N LEU A 106 -4.13 -15.04 11.66
CA LEU A 106 -3.12 -16.10 11.61
C LEU A 106 -2.04 -15.52 10.67
N ALA A 107 -0.83 -15.12 11.11
CA ALA A 107 0.31 -15.95 11.54
C ALA A 107 0.54 -17.12 10.57
N ARG A 108 1.73 -17.44 10.07
CA ARG A 108 3.12 -17.02 10.28
C ARG A 108 3.93 -17.72 9.17
N ASP A 109 5.20 -17.36 9.07
CA ASP A 109 6.31 -18.11 8.45
C ASP A 109 6.30 -18.35 6.94
N VAL A 110 7.15 -17.58 6.26
CA VAL A 110 8.11 -18.18 5.33
C VAL A 110 9.49 -17.72 5.80
N GLY A 111 10.05 -18.51 6.71
CA GLY A 111 11.47 -18.49 7.01
C GLY A 111 12.22 -19.27 5.94
N ASP A 112 13.36 -18.69 5.54
CA ASP A 112 14.58 -19.38 5.18
C ASP A 112 14.63 -20.16 3.85
N ALA A 113 15.19 -19.51 2.84
CA ALA A 113 15.95 -20.15 1.77
C ALA A 113 16.90 -19.12 1.15
N MET A 114 17.85 -18.63 1.96
CA MET A 114 19.09 -18.05 1.45
C MET A 114 20.23 -18.85 2.05
N GLU A 115 21.23 -19.17 1.23
CA GLU A 115 22.48 -19.88 1.54
C GLU A 115 22.44 -21.42 1.55
N HIS A 116 22.89 -22.06 0.46
CA HIS A 116 24.31 -22.41 0.33
C HIS A 116 24.71 -22.86 -1.11
N PRO A 117 26.01 -22.83 -1.44
CA PRO A 117 26.60 -22.71 -2.78
C PRO A 117 27.12 -24.04 -3.39
N ASP A 118 27.88 -23.90 -4.49
CA ASP A 118 28.73 -24.85 -5.23
C ASP A 118 28.04 -25.84 -6.20
N ARG A 119 28.09 -25.53 -7.49
CA ARG A 119 29.22 -25.91 -8.38
C ARG A 119 29.14 -25.23 -9.75
#